data_AF-R5V9N3-F1
#
_entry.id   AF-R5V9N3-F1
#
_cell.length_a   1.000
_cell.length_b   1.000
_cell.length_c   1.000
_cell.angle_alpha   90.00
_cell.angle_beta   90.00
_cell.angle_gamma   90.00
#
_symmetry.space_group_name_H-M   'P 1'
#
loop_
_entity.id
_entity.type
_entity.pdbx_description
1 polymer ?
#
loop_
_entity_poly.entity_id
_entity_poly.type
_entity_poly.pdbx_seq_one_letter_code
_entity_poly.pdbx_strand_id
1 'polypeptide(L)' 'MLNIGSCPTVNENEQSVSVEVHILNFQGDIYQELIKIEFVEYLRPEVKFENVEKLTWQLRQDKEVVKNLLHQKG' A
#
# COMPACT_ATOMS: atom_id res chain seq x y z
N MET A 1 1.44 -2.89 -4.32
CA MET A 1 1.65 -1.61 -3.60
C MET A 1 1.71 -1.93 -2.12
N LEU A 2 2.70 -1.43 -1.40
CA LEU A 2 2.99 -1.83 -0.01
C LEU A 2 3.00 -0.60 0.89
N ASN A 3 2.33 -0.69 2.03
CA ASN A 3 2.46 0.24 3.14
C ASN A 3 3.19 -0.48 4.30
N ILE A 4 4.12 0.23 4.94
CA ILE A 4 4.76 -0.19 6.19
C ILE A 4 4.66 0.99 7.14
N GLY A 5 3.93 0.83 8.25
CA GLY A 5 3.71 1.93 9.18
C GLY A 5 2.49 1.75 10.07
N SER A 6 2.02 2.85 10.67
CA SER A 6 0.94 2.80 11.67
C SER A 6 -0.46 2.98 11.09
N CYS A 7 -0.60 3.27 9.78
CA CYS A 7 -1.88 3.54 9.13
C CYS A 7 -2.71 4.60 9.89
N PRO A 8 -2.17 5.82 10.12
CA PRO A 8 -2.70 6.80 11.09
C PRO A 8 -4.08 7.39 10.72
N THR A 9 -4.59 7.07 9.52
CA THR A 9 -5.92 7.48 9.06
C THR A 9 -7.00 6.49 9.47
N VAL A 10 -6.63 5.22 9.68
CA VAL A 10 -7.56 4.11 9.96
C VAL A 10 -7.37 3.57 11.38
N ASN A 11 -6.12 3.56 11.88
CA ASN A 11 -5.80 3.17 13.24
C ASN A 11 -5.58 4.42 14.10
N GLU A 12 -6.41 4.59 15.13
CA GLU A 12 -6.25 5.65 16.13
C GLU A 12 -5.13 5.34 17.14
N ASN A 13 -4.81 4.05 17.31
CA ASN A 13 -3.73 3.58 18.18
C ASN A 13 -2.43 3.45 17.36
N GLU A 14 -1.65 4.54 17.30
CA GLU A 14 -0.39 4.67 16.54
C GLU A 14 0.76 3.74 17.00
N GLN A 15 0.49 2.76 17.87
CA GLN A 15 1.50 1.97 18.57
C GLN A 15 1.92 0.69 17.84
N SER A 16 1.17 0.23 16.85
CA SER A 16 1.48 -0.99 16.10
C SER A 16 1.88 -0.66 14.66
N VAL A 17 3.10 -1.04 14.27
CA VAL A 17 3.54 -1.03 12.87
C VAL A 17 2.97 -2.26 12.16
N SER A 18 2.24 -2.06 11.07
CA SER A 18 1.75 -3.10 10.17
C SER A 18 2.52 -3.09 8.84
N VAL A 19 2.43 -4.22 8.14
CA VAL A 19 2.90 -4.38 6.75
C VAL A 19 1.68 -4.78 5.93
N GLU A 20 1.22 -3.91 5.05
CA GLU A 20 -0.02 -4.07 4.30
C GLU A 20 0.25 -4.03 2.79
N VAL A 21 0.03 -5.16 2.11
CA VAL A 21 0.24 -5.29 0.67
C VAL A 21 -1.11 -5.29 -0.05
N HIS A 22 -1.29 -4.32 -0.93
CA HIS A 22 -2.33 -4.37 -1.96
C HIS A 22 -1.75 -5.00 -3.24
N ILE A 23 -2.12 -6.26 -3.50
CA ILE A 23 -1.71 -7.01 -4.70
C ILE A 23 -2.61 -6.58 -5.87
N LEU A 24 -2.00 -5.98 -6.89
CA LEU A 24 -2.74 -5.44 -8.04
C LEU A 24 -3.31 -6.56 -8.91
N ASN A 25 -4.57 -6.42 -9.32
CA ASN A 25 -5.28 -7.35 -10.20
C ASN A 25 -5.35 -8.79 -9.67
N PHE A 26 -5.21 -8.99 -8.37
CA PHE A 26 -5.37 -10.27 -7.71
C PHE A 26 -6.76 -10.41 -7.09
N GLN A 27 -7.36 -11.59 -7.23
CA GLN A 27 -8.63 -11.94 -6.61
C GLN A 27 -8.53 -13.34 -6.03
N GLY A 28 -8.75 -13.48 -4.74
CA GLY A 28 -8.68 -14.73 -4.01
C GLY A 28 -8.21 -14.52 -2.57
N ASP A 29 -8.26 -15.61 -1.80
CA ASP A 29 -7.78 -15.66 -0.42
C ASP A 29 -6.42 -16.36 -0.37
N ILE A 30 -5.46 -15.75 0.33
CA ILE A 30 -4.09 -16.27 0.50
C ILE A 30 -3.71 -16.32 1.98
N TYR A 31 -4.71 -16.48 2.85
CA TYR A 31 -4.47 -16.66 4.28
C TYR A 31 -3.67 -17.93 4.53
N GLN A 32 -2.68 -17.84 5.42
CA GLN A 32 -1.75 -18.94 5.75
C GLN A 32 -0.82 -19.38 4.60
N GLU A 33 -0.89 -18.72 3.45
CA GLU A 33 0.05 -18.95 2.36
C GLU A 33 1.37 -18.20 2.60
N LEU A 34 2.47 -18.81 2.16
CA LEU A 34 3.78 -18.18 2.20
C LEU A 34 3.92 -17.20 1.02
N ILE A 35 4.15 -15.93 1.34
CA ILE A 35 4.40 -14.89 0.35
C ILE A 35 5.82 -14.33 0.48
N LYS A 36 6.43 -13.99 -0.66
CA LYS A 36 7.69 -13.24 -0.72
C LYS A 36 7.40 -11.82 -1.16
N ILE A 37 7.99 -10.85 -0.47
CA ILE A 37 7.89 -9.42 -0.79
C ILE A 37 9.28 -8.92 -1.18
N GLU A 38 9.36 -8.19 -2.28
CA GLU A 38 10.58 -7.54 -2.76
C GLU A 38 10.34 -6.05 -2.95
N PHE A 39 11.24 -5.22 -2.43
CA PHE A 39 11.15 -3.77 -2.57
C PHE A 39 11.74 -3.34 -3.91
N VAL A 40 10.94 -2.64 -4.71
CA VAL A 40 11.36 -2.12 -6.01
C VAL A 40 11.68 -0.64 -5.94
N GLU A 41 10.79 0.14 -5.32
CA GLU A 41 10.90 1.59 -5.26
C GLU A 41 10.11 2.16 -4.08
N TYR A 42 10.63 3.21 -3.47
CA TYR A 42 9.95 3.95 -2.42
C TYR A 42 9.10 5.06 -3.03
N LEU A 43 7.78 5.03 -2.81
CA LEU A 43 6.85 5.98 -3.42
C LEU A 43 6.73 7.29 -2.65
N ARG A 44 6.48 7.22 -1.33
CA ARG A 44 6.21 8.38 -0.47
C ARG A 44 6.23 8.02 1.02
N PRO A 45 6.37 9.00 1.92
CA PRO A 45 6.14 8.80 3.34
C PRO A 45 4.67 8.53 3.68
N GLU A 46 4.44 8.05 4.91
CA GLU A 46 3.09 7.97 5.48
C GLU A 46 2.50 9.37 5.63
N VAL A 47 1.21 9.48 5.31
CA VAL A 47 0.46 10.73 5.37
C VAL A 47 -0.85 10.41 6.06
N LYS A 48 -1.17 11.18 7.11
CA LYS A 48 -2.49 11.15 7.73
C LYS A 48 -3.44 11.98 6.87
N PHE A 49 -4.54 11.38 6.44
CA PHE A 49 -5.56 12.08 5.66
C PHE A 49 -6.71 12.51 6.57
N GLU A 50 -7.35 13.62 6.22
CA GLU A 50 -8.49 14.14 6.97
C GLU A 50 -9.72 13.21 6.89
N ASN A 51 -9.82 12.42 5.82
CA ASN A 51 -10.93 11.49 5.61
C ASN A 51 -10.54 10.34 4.67
N VAL A 52 -11.40 9.31 4.65
CA VAL A 52 -11.22 8.09 3.84
C VAL A 52 -11.28 8.40 2.34
N GLU A 53 -12.01 9.43 1.92
CA GLU A 53 -12.12 9.82 0.51
C GLU A 53 -10.78 10.32 -0.04
N LYS A 54 -10.08 11.18 0.72
CA LYS A 54 -8.73 11.67 0.39
C LYS A 54 -7.72 10.53 0.39
N LEU A 55 -7.77 9.63 1.38
CA LEU A 55 -6.94 8.42 1.39
C LEU A 55 -7.18 7.58 0.13
N THR A 56 -8.44 7.32 -0.20
CA THR A 56 -8.83 6.54 -1.39
C THR A 56 -8.33 7.20 -2.68
N TRP A 57 -8.45 8.52 -2.78
CA TRP A 57 -7.93 9.27 -3.92
C TRP A 57 -6.41 9.11 -4.05
N GLN A 58 -5.66 9.23 -2.96
CA GLN A 58 -4.21 9.04 -2.96
C GLN A 58 -3.84 7.60 -3.38
N LEU A 59 -4.52 6.59 -2.84
CA LEU A 59 -4.27 5.18 -3.19
C LEU A 59 -4.49 4.92 -4.70
N ARG A 60 -5.44 5.62 -5.32
CA ARG A 60 -5.63 5.56 -6.79
C ARG A 60 -4.44 6.17 -7.54
N GLN A 61 -3.90 7.30 -7.08
CA GLN A 61 -2.70 7.88 -7.68
C GLN A 61 -1.48 6.98 -7.51
N ASP A 62 -1.27 6.45 -6.30
CA ASP A 62 -0.17 5.55 -5.99
C ASP A 62 -0.22 4.29 -6.88
N LYS A 63 -1.43 3.75 -7.13
CA LYS A 63 -1.65 2.64 -8.06
C LYS A 63 -1.19 2.94 -9.49
N GLU A 64 -1.52 4.12 -10.02
CA GLU A 64 -1.12 4.49 -11.39
C GLU A 64 0.40 4.71 -11.49
N VAL A 65 1.03 5.29 -10.46
CA VAL A 65 2.50 5.39 -10.39
C VAL A 65 3.14 4.01 -10.41
N VAL A 66 2.66 3.08 -9.57
CA VAL A 66 3.20 1.71 -9.51
C VAL A 66 3.05 0.99 -10.85
N LYS A 67 1.88 1.10 -11.51
CA LYS A 67 1.70 0.51 -12.85
C LYS A 67 2.75 1.04 -13.84
N ASN A 68 2.98 2.35 -13.85
CA ASN A 68 3.95 2.96 -14.76
C ASN A 68 5.38 2.51 -14.45
N LEU A 69 5.76 2.44 -13.16
CA LEU A 69 7.08 1.99 -12.74
C LEU A 69 7.35 0.53 -13.13
N LEU A 70 6.36 -0.35 -12.99
CA LEU A 70 6.50 -1.76 -13.34
C LEU A 70 6.56 -2.00 -14.85
N HIS A 71 5.86 -1.21 -15.67
CA HIS A 71 5.95 -1.30 -17.13
C HIS A 71 7.29 -0.80 -17.70
N GLN A 72 8.00 0.08 -16.99
CA GLN A 72 9.29 0.62 -17.47
C GLN A 72 10.48 -0.28 -17.11
N LYS A 73 10.31 -1.21 -16.17
CA LYS A 73 11.38 -2.10 -15.69
C LYS A 73 11.25 -3.55 -16.18
N GLY A 74 10.28 -3.85 -17.05
CA GLY A 74 10.09 -5.14 -17.72
C GLY A 74 10.35 -5.02 -19.21
#